data_AF-J9EU34-F1
#
_entry.id   AF-J9EU34-F1
#
_cell.length_a   1.000
_cell.length_b   1.000
_cell.length_c   1.000
_cell.angle_alpha   90.00
_cell.angle_beta   90.00
_cell.angle_gamma   90.00
#
_symmetry.space_group_name_H-M   'P 1'
#
loop_
_entity.id
_entity.type
_entity.pdbx_description
1 polymer ?
#
loop_
_entity_poly.entity_id
_entity_poly.type
_entity_poly.pdbx_seq_one_letter_code
_entity_poly.pdbx_strand_id
1 'polypeptide(L)'
;MQYILAKPRQINRYNHANRFRVCVNGYELDMSKAIEKVYKFELKIYGIKSDAKEKELHRGPKNDVAIALRHRVLWSIYQQLLKNYEDIFGNDLKKYFYDCGINFYSVNRLFDRSEGEKEFKISVELLPPETRDFLSKRITGLVVRLLPCEEINLHQTTAVSADLYARERSLQQFLEIATSQMMLHEQSHLIFRNKAYDCPSDHDIGVSGGKVLTAGMEKNVRFVGNSWEQAVPVVQIDARKAAFFKKQPLVELVGTLCNRAHPKMLIEDAKLRARVARQLKDLVVRTTHLETQRLFCIFGMTAATADRLVIPVNNQDTTVASYMLYKYQRRLRYPGLPCIIERHVGGKDKLPRNSFHPMEFLEVVGGQRVDTKKQTPELVDDLIQNCRLLPMNLKNENERRRCRAQITDENPYLRSLG
;
A
#
# COMPACT_ATOMS: atom_id res chain seq x y z
N MET A 1 -26.26 -4.62 42.26
CA MET A 1 -24.80 -4.37 42.14
C MET A 1 -24.57 -2.88 42.31
N GLN A 2 -23.95 -2.48 43.43
CA GLN A 2 -23.58 -1.08 43.68
C GLN A 2 -22.54 -0.64 42.64
N TYR A 3 -22.86 0.42 41.90
CA TYR A 3 -21.91 1.11 41.04
C TYR A 3 -20.81 1.71 41.92
N ILE A 4 -19.60 1.16 41.84
CA ILE A 4 -18.42 1.80 42.41
C ILE A 4 -18.12 3.00 41.51
N LEU A 5 -18.53 4.20 41.96
CA LEU A 5 -18.07 5.46 41.40
C LEU A 5 -16.54 5.51 41.53
N ALA A 6 -15.83 5.43 40.42
CA ALA A 6 -14.39 5.63 40.39
C ALA A 6 -14.10 7.04 40.96
N LYS A 7 -13.26 7.11 42.01
CA LYS A 7 -12.83 8.40 42.58
C LYS A 7 -12.23 9.28 41.46
N PRO A 8 -12.50 10.59 41.45
CA PRO A 8 -11.89 11.49 40.48
C PRO A 8 -10.37 11.36 40.58
N ARG A 9 -9.71 11.05 39.45
CA ARG A 9 -8.25 11.05 39.38
C ARG A 9 -7.76 12.44 39.75
N GLN A 10 -7.12 12.54 40.91
CA GLN A 10 -6.49 13.76 41.38
C GLN A 10 -5.39 14.13 40.37
N ILE A 11 -5.64 15.16 39.56
CA ILE A 11 -4.63 15.69 38.63
C ILE A 11 -3.62 16.41 39.52
N ASN A 12 -2.56 15.70 39.93
CA ASN A 12 -1.39 16.32 40.54
C ASN A 12 -0.73 17.22 39.49
N ARG A 13 -1.29 18.41 39.26
CA ARG A 13 -0.58 19.47 38.53
C ARG A 13 0.56 19.89 39.43
N TYR A 14 1.79 19.67 38.97
CA TYR A 14 2.99 20.13 39.66
C TYR A 14 2.96 21.66 39.74
N ASN A 15 2.48 22.21 40.85
CA ASN A 15 2.31 23.66 41.07
C ASN A 15 3.64 24.43 41.06
N HIS A 16 4.78 23.73 41.17
CA HIS A 16 6.12 24.32 41.24
C HIS A 16 6.97 24.15 39.97
N ALA A 17 6.39 23.68 38.85
CA ALA A 17 7.12 23.53 37.60
C ALA A 17 7.04 24.81 36.72
N ASN A 18 8.18 25.19 36.13
CA ASN A 18 8.22 26.23 35.10
C ASN A 18 7.34 25.83 33.91
N ARG A 19 6.48 26.74 33.46
CA ARG A 19 5.60 26.52 32.30
C ARG A 19 6.27 27.08 31.04
N PHE A 20 6.28 26.28 29.98
CA PHE A 20 6.75 26.70 28.67
C PHE A 20 5.72 26.31 27.61
N ARG A 21 5.65 27.10 26.53
CA ARG A 21 4.79 26.80 25.38
C ARG A 21 5.45 25.72 24.54
N VAL A 22 4.66 24.71 24.17
CA VAL A 22 5.08 23.64 23.27
C VAL A 22 4.24 23.65 22.01
N CYS A 23 4.85 23.24 20.90
CA CYS A 23 4.15 22.95 19.66
C CYS A 23 4.17 21.44 19.47
N VAL A 24 3.00 20.86 19.18
CA VAL A 24 2.85 19.44 18.86
C VAL A 24 2.53 19.29 17.38
N ASN A 25 2.81 18.12 16.82
CA ASN A 25 2.54 17.80 15.42
C ASN A 25 1.07 17.38 15.16
N GLY A 26 0.15 18.07 15.83
CA GLY A 26 -1.28 17.82 15.77
C GLY A 26 -2.01 18.97 15.08
N TYR A 27 -2.89 18.61 14.15
CA TYR A 27 -3.75 19.52 13.41
C TYR A 27 -5.19 19.25 13.81
N GLU A 28 -5.80 20.20 14.51
CA GLU A 28 -7.21 20.09 14.90
C GLU A 28 -8.09 20.02 13.66
N LEU A 29 -9.05 19.09 13.66
CA LEU A 29 -10.15 19.09 12.70
C LEU A 29 -11.28 19.91 13.32
N ASP A 30 -11.56 21.07 12.74
CA ASP A 30 -12.69 21.89 13.16
C ASP A 30 -14.00 21.18 12.78
N MET A 31 -14.69 20.64 13.78
CA MET A 31 -15.95 19.94 13.61
C MET A 31 -17.17 20.87 13.78
N SER A 32 -16.98 22.17 14.04
CA SER A 32 -18.07 23.09 14.40
C SER A 32 -19.14 23.24 13.33
N LYS A 33 -18.76 23.08 12.06
CA LYS A 33 -19.64 23.14 10.88
C LYS A 33 -19.94 21.78 10.28
N ALA A 34 -19.44 20.70 10.89
CA ALA A 34 -19.60 19.37 10.35
C ALA A 34 -21.10 19.01 10.17
N ILE A 35 -21.40 18.16 9.22
CA ILE A 35 -22.72 17.53 9.10
C ILE A 35 -22.98 16.65 10.33
N GLU A 36 -24.25 16.32 10.59
CA GLU A 36 -24.61 15.55 11.79
C GLU A 36 -23.96 14.16 11.81
N LYS A 37 -24.03 13.45 10.69
CA LYS A 37 -23.62 12.05 10.59
C LYS A 37 -23.27 11.64 9.15
N VAL A 38 -22.55 10.53 9.05
CA VAL A 38 -22.29 9.80 7.80
C VAL A 38 -22.76 8.35 7.89
N TYR A 39 -22.98 7.71 6.75
CA TYR A 39 -23.52 6.35 6.66
C TYR A 39 -22.43 5.39 6.21
N LYS A 40 -22.12 4.39 7.03
CA LYS A 40 -21.13 3.34 6.76
C LYS A 40 -21.77 2.14 6.10
N PHE A 41 -21.08 1.59 5.11
CA PHE A 41 -21.40 0.34 4.45
C PHE A 41 -20.15 -0.53 4.31
N GLU A 42 -20.36 -1.83 4.16
CA GLU A 42 -19.35 -2.75 3.63
C GLU A 42 -19.46 -2.79 2.10
N LEU A 43 -18.38 -2.43 1.41
CA LEU A 43 -18.24 -2.53 -0.05
C LEU A 43 -17.36 -3.74 -0.39
N LYS A 44 -17.98 -4.83 -0.87
CA LYS A 44 -17.27 -6.05 -1.27
C LYS A 44 -17.23 -6.16 -2.78
N ILE A 45 -16.02 -6.22 -3.33
CA ILE A 45 -15.79 -6.31 -4.78
C ILE A 45 -15.33 -7.74 -5.14
N TYR A 46 -16.04 -8.36 -6.07
CA TYR A 46 -15.81 -9.71 -6.58
C TYR A 46 -15.55 -9.69 -8.09
N GLY A 47 -14.55 -10.45 -8.52
CA GLY A 47 -14.38 -10.82 -9.93
C GLY A 47 -15.10 -12.13 -10.23
N ILE A 48 -15.94 -12.14 -11.25
CA ILE A 48 -16.62 -13.32 -11.77
C ILE A 48 -15.71 -14.01 -12.76
N LYS A 49 -15.38 -15.28 -12.51
CA LYS A 49 -14.57 -16.08 -13.41
C LYS A 49 -15.41 -16.67 -14.55
N SER A 50 -14.73 -17.15 -15.59
CA SER A 50 -15.33 -17.91 -16.69
C SER A 50 -16.11 -19.17 -16.23
N ASP A 51 -15.78 -19.74 -15.06
CA ASP A 51 -16.51 -20.87 -14.45
C ASP A 51 -17.61 -20.42 -13.47
N ALA A 52 -18.06 -19.17 -13.59
CA ALA A 52 -19.04 -18.47 -12.74
C ALA A 52 -18.64 -18.35 -11.25
N LYS A 53 -17.46 -18.81 -10.84
CA LYS A 53 -17.01 -18.65 -9.45
C LYS A 53 -16.55 -17.24 -9.16
N GLU A 54 -16.93 -16.76 -7.99
CA GLU A 54 -16.51 -15.45 -7.49
C GLU A 54 -15.10 -15.50 -6.91
N LYS A 55 -14.38 -14.39 -7.04
CA LYS A 55 -13.09 -14.15 -6.39
C LYS A 55 -13.10 -12.78 -5.75
N GLU A 56 -12.98 -12.74 -4.42
CA GLU A 56 -12.78 -11.49 -3.69
C GLU A 56 -11.52 -10.76 -4.17
N LEU A 57 -11.67 -9.50 -4.55
CA LEU A 57 -10.57 -8.68 -5.07
C LEU A 57 -9.84 -7.89 -3.98
N HIS A 58 -10.42 -7.77 -2.79
CA HIS A 58 -9.78 -7.13 -1.62
C HIS A 58 -8.69 -8.02 -0.98
N ARG A 59 -8.64 -9.32 -1.30
CA ARG A 59 -7.66 -10.28 -0.78
C ARG A 59 -6.58 -10.61 -1.81
N GLY A 60 -5.38 -10.91 -1.33
CA GLY A 60 -4.29 -11.38 -2.18
C GLY A 60 -2.93 -11.32 -1.51
N PRO A 61 -1.84 -11.37 -2.29
CA PRO A 61 -0.48 -11.27 -1.75
C PRO A 61 -0.30 -9.99 -0.92
N LYS A 62 0.47 -10.12 0.17
CA LYS A 62 0.70 -9.05 1.16
C LYS A 62 1.99 -8.26 0.91
N ASN A 63 2.68 -8.49 -0.22
CA ASN A 63 3.84 -7.67 -0.58
C ASN A 63 3.40 -6.27 -1.02
N ASP A 64 4.29 -5.29 -0.85
CA ASP A 64 4.00 -3.87 -1.05
C ASP A 64 3.46 -3.55 -2.45
N VAL A 65 4.03 -4.13 -3.50
CA VAL A 65 3.59 -3.92 -4.89
C VAL A 65 2.19 -4.46 -5.13
N ALA A 66 1.90 -5.68 -4.65
CA ALA A 66 0.58 -6.27 -4.80
C ALA A 66 -0.51 -5.49 -4.04
N ILE A 67 -0.17 -4.92 -2.87
CA ILE A 67 -1.09 -4.05 -2.12
C ILE A 67 -1.34 -2.76 -2.89
N ALA A 68 -0.28 -2.06 -3.33
CA ALA A 68 -0.40 -0.81 -4.06
C ALA A 68 -1.21 -0.96 -5.36
N LEU A 69 -0.93 -2.00 -6.15
CA LEU A 69 -1.68 -2.28 -7.38
C LEU A 69 -3.13 -2.65 -7.10
N ARG A 70 -3.40 -3.43 -6.05
CA ARG A 70 -4.77 -3.76 -5.63
C ARG A 70 -5.55 -2.49 -5.27
N HIS A 71 -4.95 -1.56 -4.51
CA HIS A 71 -5.63 -0.30 -4.18
C HIS A 71 -5.98 0.51 -5.43
N ARG A 72 -5.08 0.59 -6.43
CA ARG A 72 -5.36 1.27 -7.70
C ARG A 72 -6.52 0.64 -8.46
N VAL A 73 -6.56 -0.69 -8.52
CA VAL A 73 -7.63 -1.43 -9.20
C VAL A 73 -8.96 -1.29 -8.47
N LEU A 74 -8.98 -1.45 -7.14
CA LEU A 74 -10.20 -1.28 -6.35
C LEU A 74 -10.73 0.16 -6.46
N TRP A 75 -9.84 1.15 -6.44
CA TRP A 75 -10.21 2.55 -6.66
C TRP A 75 -10.83 2.78 -8.04
N SER A 76 -10.25 2.21 -9.10
CA SER A 76 -10.79 2.32 -10.46
C SER A 76 -12.17 1.66 -10.59
N ILE A 77 -12.36 0.47 -10.01
CA ILE A 77 -13.66 -0.21 -9.97
C ILE A 77 -14.69 0.61 -9.19
N TYR A 78 -14.27 1.16 -8.05
CA TYR A 78 -15.09 2.05 -7.22
C TYR A 78 -15.55 3.30 -8.00
N GLN A 79 -14.65 3.96 -8.72
CA GLN A 79 -15.03 5.10 -9.55
C GLN A 79 -15.99 4.71 -10.67
N GLN A 80 -15.81 3.53 -11.27
CA GLN A 80 -16.75 3.02 -12.28
C GLN A 80 -18.11 2.67 -11.70
N LEU A 81 -18.16 2.13 -10.47
CA LEU A 81 -19.40 1.86 -9.75
C LEU A 81 -20.22 3.14 -9.59
N LEU A 82 -19.62 4.20 -9.06
CA LEU A 82 -20.35 5.46 -8.82
C LEU A 82 -20.88 6.05 -10.13
N LYS A 83 -20.12 5.96 -11.22
CA LYS A 83 -20.53 6.46 -12.54
C LYS A 83 -21.64 5.63 -13.18
N ASN A 84 -21.60 4.30 -13.06
CA ASN A 84 -22.58 3.42 -13.69
C ASN A 84 -23.95 3.48 -13.03
N TYR A 85 -24.00 3.85 -11.76
CA TYR A 85 -25.21 3.87 -10.93
C TYR A 85 -25.45 5.29 -10.38
N GLU A 86 -25.37 6.29 -11.27
CA GLU A 86 -25.56 7.71 -10.96
C GLU A 86 -26.97 7.98 -10.38
N ASP A 87 -27.96 7.17 -10.71
CA ASP A 87 -29.30 7.21 -10.11
C ASP A 87 -29.28 6.98 -8.59
N ILE A 88 -28.30 6.23 -8.09
CA ILE A 88 -28.12 5.92 -6.67
C ILE A 88 -27.07 6.82 -6.03
N PHE A 89 -25.94 7.04 -6.72
CA PHE A 89 -24.80 7.76 -6.17
C PHE A 89 -24.76 9.26 -6.53
N GLY A 90 -25.61 9.71 -7.46
CA GLY A 90 -25.61 11.08 -7.96
C GLY A 90 -24.27 11.50 -8.59
N ASN A 91 -24.16 12.81 -8.82
CA ASN A 91 -23.04 13.41 -9.55
C ASN A 91 -21.89 13.90 -8.67
N ASP A 92 -22.14 14.16 -7.39
CA ASP A 92 -21.12 14.66 -6.47
C ASP A 92 -20.34 13.52 -5.83
N LEU A 93 -19.31 13.05 -6.55
CA LEU A 93 -18.46 11.94 -6.13
C LEU A 93 -17.63 12.25 -4.87
N LYS A 94 -17.58 13.52 -4.41
CA LYS A 94 -16.85 13.93 -3.22
C LYS A 94 -17.60 13.65 -1.92
N LYS A 95 -18.84 13.15 -2.01
CA LYS A 95 -19.65 12.67 -0.88
C LYS A 95 -19.37 11.22 -0.47
N TYR A 96 -18.41 10.56 -1.13
CA TYR A 96 -18.14 9.14 -0.95
C TYR A 96 -16.68 8.87 -0.55
N PHE A 97 -16.51 8.06 0.47
CA PHE A 97 -15.22 7.74 1.08
C PHE A 97 -14.98 6.23 1.02
N TYR A 98 -13.80 5.81 0.57
CA TYR A 98 -13.49 4.40 0.38
C TYR A 98 -12.05 4.11 0.73
N ASP A 99 -11.81 3.09 1.55
CA ASP A 99 -10.47 2.74 2.04
C ASP A 99 -9.66 1.83 1.09
N CYS A 100 -10.17 1.53 -0.10
CA CYS A 100 -9.61 0.49 -0.97
C CYS A 100 -9.52 -0.90 -0.31
N GLY A 101 -10.37 -1.13 0.68
CA GLY A 101 -10.60 -2.38 1.37
C GLY A 101 -12.08 -2.72 1.31
N ILE A 102 -12.73 -2.68 2.47
CA ILE A 102 -14.17 -2.97 2.62
C ILE A 102 -14.97 -1.78 3.16
N ASN A 103 -14.33 -0.76 3.73
CA ASN A 103 -15.06 0.31 4.40
C ASN A 103 -15.43 1.39 3.38
N PHE A 104 -16.73 1.60 3.21
CA PHE A 104 -17.29 2.66 2.37
C PHE A 104 -18.20 3.55 3.21
N TYR A 105 -18.12 4.86 2.99
CA TYR A 105 -18.97 5.84 3.67
C TYR A 105 -19.59 6.79 2.66
N SER A 106 -20.82 7.21 2.97
CA SER A 106 -21.57 8.19 2.20
C SER A 106 -22.06 9.30 3.12
N VAL A 107 -22.00 10.55 2.64
CA VAL A 107 -22.63 11.70 3.30
C VAL A 107 -24.15 11.52 3.37
N ASN A 108 -24.76 11.03 2.30
CA ASN A 108 -26.20 10.82 2.22
C ASN A 108 -26.56 9.36 2.48
N ARG A 109 -27.74 9.12 3.06
CA ARG A 109 -28.29 7.77 3.18
C ARG A 109 -28.62 7.26 1.77
N LEU A 110 -28.08 6.10 1.41
CA LEU A 110 -28.36 5.47 0.12
C LEU A 110 -29.58 4.55 0.19
N PHE A 111 -29.65 3.73 1.24
CA PHE A 111 -30.75 2.80 1.51
C PHE A 111 -30.69 2.28 2.96
N ASP A 112 -31.77 1.66 3.40
CA ASP A 112 -32.00 1.26 4.79
C ASP A 112 -31.38 -0.11 5.10
N ARG A 113 -31.06 -0.35 6.39
CA ARG A 113 -30.53 -1.65 6.82
C ARG A 113 -31.51 -2.81 6.58
N SER A 114 -32.82 -2.51 6.61
CA SER A 114 -33.89 -3.46 6.31
C SER A 114 -33.88 -3.92 4.85
N GLU A 115 -33.31 -3.13 3.94
CA GLU A 115 -33.20 -3.50 2.52
C GLU A 115 -32.08 -4.52 2.26
N GLY A 116 -31.18 -4.74 3.22
CA GLY A 116 -30.12 -5.74 3.13
C GLY A 116 -29.00 -5.35 2.16
N GLU A 117 -28.26 -6.36 1.69
CA GLU A 117 -27.15 -6.19 0.75
C GLU A 117 -27.67 -5.97 -0.67
N LYS A 118 -27.20 -4.89 -1.33
CA LYS A 118 -27.50 -4.62 -2.74
C LYS A 118 -26.34 -5.05 -3.63
N GLU A 119 -26.67 -5.62 -4.79
CA GLU A 119 -25.70 -6.11 -5.76
C GLU A 119 -25.67 -5.23 -7.02
N PHE A 120 -24.47 -4.86 -7.45
CA PHE A 120 -24.19 -4.04 -8.62
C PHE A 120 -23.26 -4.78 -9.57
N LYS A 121 -23.63 -4.84 -10.86
CA LYS A 121 -22.81 -5.48 -11.89
C LYS A 121 -22.05 -4.43 -12.68
N ILE A 122 -20.76 -4.69 -12.92
CA ILE A 122 -19.90 -3.80 -13.71
C ILE A 122 -19.24 -4.64 -14.80
N SER A 123 -19.36 -4.18 -16.04
CA SER A 123 -18.67 -4.76 -17.19
C SER A 123 -17.17 -4.43 -17.11
N VAL A 124 -16.33 -5.45 -17.35
CA VAL A 124 -14.87 -5.28 -17.29
C VAL A 124 -14.39 -4.37 -18.41
N GLU A 125 -15.10 -4.34 -19.54
CA GLU A 125 -14.83 -3.52 -20.72
C GLU A 125 -14.89 -2.01 -20.43
N LEU A 126 -15.66 -1.59 -19.42
CA LEU A 126 -15.76 -0.19 -18.99
C LEU A 126 -14.54 0.28 -18.19
N LEU A 127 -13.68 -0.64 -17.75
CA LEU A 127 -12.49 -0.28 -16.97
C LEU A 127 -11.33 0.15 -17.86
N PRO A 128 -10.46 1.06 -17.37
CA PRO A 128 -9.23 1.42 -18.06
C PRO A 128 -8.36 0.19 -18.40
N PRO A 129 -7.60 0.23 -19.51
CA PRO A 129 -6.70 -0.87 -19.89
C PRO A 129 -5.77 -1.32 -18.76
N GLU A 130 -5.17 -0.38 -18.00
CA GLU A 130 -4.23 -0.76 -16.93
C GLU A 130 -4.91 -1.55 -15.80
N THR A 131 -6.18 -1.25 -15.52
CA THR A 131 -6.99 -1.97 -14.54
C THR A 131 -7.33 -3.37 -15.04
N ARG A 132 -7.69 -3.51 -16.33
CA ARG A 132 -8.00 -4.80 -16.96
C ARG A 132 -6.80 -5.73 -17.01
N ASP A 133 -5.61 -5.19 -17.31
CA ASP A 133 -4.37 -5.97 -17.36
C ASP A 133 -3.98 -6.57 -16.00
N PHE A 134 -4.33 -5.90 -14.91
CA PHE A 134 -4.11 -6.41 -13.56
C PHE A 134 -5.17 -7.45 -13.14
N LEU A 135 -6.40 -7.30 -13.63
CA LEU A 135 -7.42 -8.33 -13.44
C LEU A 135 -6.95 -9.62 -14.16
N SER A 136 -7.19 -10.77 -13.53
CA SER A 136 -6.86 -12.03 -14.18
C SER A 136 -7.65 -12.14 -15.49
N LYS A 137 -7.02 -12.57 -16.59
CA LYS A 137 -7.71 -12.88 -17.86
C LYS A 137 -8.89 -13.84 -17.74
N ARG A 138 -9.03 -14.53 -16.60
CA ARG A 138 -10.16 -15.40 -16.28
C ARG A 138 -11.38 -14.65 -15.73
N ILE A 139 -11.22 -13.40 -15.31
CA ILE A 139 -12.30 -12.55 -14.80
C ILE A 139 -13.03 -11.96 -16.01
N THR A 140 -14.30 -12.32 -16.16
CA THR A 140 -15.17 -11.93 -17.28
C THR A 140 -16.23 -10.91 -16.88
N GLY A 141 -16.40 -10.66 -15.58
CA GLY A 141 -17.36 -9.69 -15.06
C GLY A 141 -17.00 -9.27 -13.64
N LEU A 142 -17.59 -8.17 -13.16
CA LEU A 142 -17.48 -7.74 -11.78
C LEU A 142 -18.85 -7.67 -11.11
N VAL A 143 -18.86 -8.09 -9.85
CA VAL A 143 -20.00 -7.94 -8.95
C VAL A 143 -19.52 -7.17 -7.72
N VAL A 144 -20.23 -6.11 -7.39
CA VAL A 144 -19.99 -5.29 -6.21
C VAL A 144 -21.20 -5.41 -5.30
N ARG A 145 -20.97 -5.73 -4.03
CA ARG A 145 -22.00 -5.86 -3.02
C ARG A 145 -21.83 -4.77 -1.97
N LEU A 146 -22.92 -4.10 -1.65
CA LEU A 146 -22.96 -2.98 -0.71
C LEU A 146 -23.95 -3.30 0.41
N LEU A 147 -23.45 -3.42 1.64
CA LEU A 147 -24.23 -3.77 2.82
C LEU A 147 -24.23 -2.59 3.81
N PRO A 148 -25.38 -1.99 4.16
CA PRO A 148 -25.48 -0.92 5.14
C PRO A 148 -25.16 -1.42 6.55
N CYS A 149 -24.28 -0.71 7.27
CA CYS A 149 -23.73 -1.16 8.55
C CYS A 149 -24.11 -0.26 9.73
N GLU A 150 -23.72 1.01 9.72
CA GLU A 150 -23.95 1.93 10.84
C GLU A 150 -24.01 3.40 10.42
N GLU A 151 -24.55 4.23 11.32
CA GLU A 151 -24.53 5.69 11.20
C GLU A 151 -23.48 6.22 12.18
N ILE A 152 -22.61 7.11 11.70
CA ILE A 152 -21.50 7.67 12.49
C ILE A 152 -21.78 9.14 12.69
N ASN A 153 -22.09 9.53 13.93
CA ASN A 153 -22.29 10.92 14.31
C ASN A 153 -20.95 11.66 14.39
N LEU A 154 -20.89 12.87 13.85
CA LEU A 154 -19.68 13.69 13.83
C LEU A 154 -19.60 14.68 15.01
N HIS A 155 -20.75 15.10 15.57
CA HIS A 155 -20.82 16.08 16.68
C HIS A 155 -20.86 15.45 18.08
N GLN A 156 -21.31 14.21 18.20
CA GLN A 156 -21.55 13.59 19.50
C GLN A 156 -20.32 12.81 19.98
N THR A 157 -19.45 13.47 20.74
CA THR A 157 -18.44 12.83 21.62
C THR A 157 -18.95 12.66 23.06
N THR A 158 -20.22 12.99 23.36
CA THR A 158 -20.77 13.03 24.73
C THR A 158 -21.74 11.89 25.06
N ALA A 159 -21.72 11.51 26.34
CA ALA A 159 -22.10 10.22 26.89
C ALA A 159 -23.59 10.02 27.18
N VAL A 160 -24.25 9.07 26.50
CA VAL A 160 -25.41 8.28 27.03
C VAL A 160 -25.53 6.90 26.34
N SER A 161 -24.42 6.29 25.91
CA SER A 161 -24.45 4.98 25.22
C SER A 161 -23.65 3.94 25.96
N ALA A 162 -24.19 2.72 26.06
CA ALA A 162 -23.51 1.55 26.65
C ALA A 162 -22.23 1.14 25.89
N ASP A 163 -21.94 1.72 24.72
CA ASP A 163 -20.79 1.38 23.87
C ASP A 163 -20.09 2.61 23.25
N LEU A 164 -19.66 3.54 24.10
CA LEU A 164 -18.91 4.74 23.69
C LEU A 164 -17.62 4.39 22.94
N TYR A 165 -16.90 3.37 23.41
CA TYR A 165 -15.61 2.98 22.84
C TYR A 165 -15.73 2.49 21.39
N ALA A 166 -16.75 1.71 21.05
CA ALA A 166 -16.95 1.27 19.66
C ALA A 166 -17.32 2.44 18.74
N ARG A 167 -18.17 3.37 19.20
CA ARG A 167 -18.56 4.57 18.43
C ARG A 167 -17.37 5.47 18.14
N GLU A 168 -16.55 5.74 19.15
CA GLU A 168 -15.32 6.54 19.01
C GLU A 168 -14.37 5.90 18.01
N ARG A 169 -14.24 4.57 18.04
CA ARG A 169 -13.41 3.84 17.09
C ARG A 169 -13.94 3.96 15.66
N SER A 170 -15.26 3.89 15.46
CA SER A 170 -15.89 4.07 14.13
C SER A 170 -15.70 5.49 13.60
N LEU A 171 -15.87 6.52 14.46
CA LEU A 171 -15.60 7.91 14.08
C LEU A 171 -14.11 8.14 13.78
N GLN A 172 -13.21 7.63 14.61
CA GLN A 172 -11.76 7.72 14.37
C GLN A 172 -11.40 7.08 13.03
N GLN A 173 -11.91 5.87 12.76
CA GLN A 173 -11.69 5.16 11.50
C GLN A 173 -12.20 5.95 10.31
N PHE A 174 -13.41 6.52 10.41
CA PHE A 174 -13.96 7.38 9.35
C PHE A 174 -13.07 8.59 9.09
N LEU A 175 -12.67 9.33 10.13
CA LEU A 175 -11.81 10.50 9.98
C LEU A 175 -10.42 10.14 9.43
N GLU A 176 -9.87 8.98 9.79
CA GLU A 176 -8.62 8.45 9.22
C GLU A 176 -8.74 8.21 7.71
N ILE A 177 -9.88 7.70 7.24
CA ILE A 177 -10.17 7.47 5.82
C ILE A 177 -10.45 8.79 5.11
N ALA A 178 -11.28 9.67 5.68
CA ALA A 178 -11.63 10.97 5.12
C ALA A 178 -10.38 11.84 4.86
N THR A 179 -9.48 11.90 5.84
CA THR A 179 -8.20 12.62 5.72
C THR A 179 -7.16 11.91 4.83
N SER A 180 -7.48 10.73 4.28
CA SER A 180 -6.65 10.02 3.29
C SER A 180 -7.24 10.03 1.88
N GLN A 181 -8.48 10.50 1.72
CA GLN A 181 -9.26 10.30 0.51
C GLN A 181 -8.65 10.99 -0.71
N MET A 182 -8.07 12.18 -0.55
CA MET A 182 -7.37 12.87 -1.66
C MET A 182 -6.10 12.15 -2.11
N MET A 183 -5.36 11.51 -1.19
CA MET A 183 -4.18 10.72 -1.56
C MET A 183 -4.53 9.52 -2.44
N LEU A 184 -5.67 8.88 -2.18
CA LEU A 184 -6.21 7.80 -3.02
C LEU A 184 -6.73 8.33 -4.35
N HIS A 185 -7.46 9.45 -4.31
CA HIS A 185 -8.04 10.09 -5.49
C HIS A 185 -6.98 10.48 -6.53
N GLU A 186 -5.90 11.13 -6.10
CA GLU A 186 -4.84 11.57 -6.99
C GLU A 186 -3.79 10.49 -7.27
N GLN A 187 -3.86 9.37 -6.53
CA GLN A 187 -2.84 8.33 -6.53
C GLN A 187 -1.42 8.89 -6.27
N SER A 188 -1.33 9.96 -5.50
CA SER A 188 -0.09 10.71 -5.25
C SER A 188 0.86 10.00 -4.28
N HIS A 189 0.34 9.02 -3.52
CA HIS A 189 1.08 8.32 -2.48
C HIS A 189 0.95 6.79 -2.57
N LEU A 190 1.99 6.10 -2.10
CA LEU A 190 1.95 4.70 -1.69
C LEU A 190 1.49 4.62 -0.24
N ILE A 191 0.30 4.04 -0.02
CA ILE A 191 -0.33 3.98 1.30
C ILE A 191 -0.16 2.58 1.92
N PHE A 192 0.43 2.56 3.11
CA PHE A 192 0.66 1.37 3.92
C PHE A 192 0.07 1.59 5.33
N ARG A 193 -1.21 1.26 5.50
CA ARG A 193 -1.98 1.56 6.72
C ARG A 193 -1.97 3.07 6.99
N ASN A 194 -1.48 3.50 8.15
CA ASN A 194 -1.36 4.88 8.58
C ASN A 194 -0.14 5.61 8.00
N LYS A 195 0.68 4.95 7.17
CA LYS A 195 1.86 5.55 6.54
C LYS A 195 1.60 5.82 5.06
N ALA A 196 1.91 7.02 4.61
CA ALA A 196 1.81 7.41 3.20
C ALA A 196 3.18 7.94 2.74
N TYR A 197 3.70 7.39 1.65
CA TYR A 197 4.96 7.83 1.05
C TYR A 197 4.70 8.35 -0.35
N ASP A 198 5.46 9.35 -0.78
CA ASP A 198 5.37 9.86 -2.14
C ASP A 198 5.55 8.72 -3.15
N CYS A 199 4.84 8.77 -4.28
CA CYS A 199 5.15 7.83 -5.37
C CYS A 199 6.61 8.01 -5.82
N PRO A 200 7.33 6.91 -6.15
CA PRO A 200 8.72 6.96 -6.56
C PRO A 200 8.94 7.94 -7.71
N SER A 201 9.98 8.76 -7.60
CA SER A 201 10.34 9.75 -8.61
C SER A 201 11.82 9.64 -9.00
N ASP A 202 12.17 10.14 -10.18
CA ASP A 202 13.58 10.21 -10.62
C ASP A 202 14.40 11.22 -9.79
N HIS A 203 13.73 12.04 -8.97
CA HIS A 203 14.34 12.99 -8.05
C HIS A 203 14.60 12.39 -6.65
N ASP A 204 14.24 11.12 -6.42
CA ASP A 204 14.47 10.47 -5.13
C ASP A 204 15.98 10.35 -4.85
N ILE A 205 16.37 10.59 -3.60
CA ILE A 205 17.77 10.56 -3.18
C ILE A 205 18.27 9.11 -3.20
N GLY A 206 19.26 8.81 -4.04
CA GLY A 206 19.91 7.50 -4.07
C GLY A 206 20.67 7.21 -2.76
N VAL A 207 20.51 6.00 -2.23
CA VAL A 207 21.22 5.50 -1.04
C VAL A 207 21.81 4.12 -1.30
N SER A 208 22.69 3.67 -0.42
CA SER A 208 23.50 2.47 -0.59
C SER A 208 22.70 1.20 -0.95
N GLY A 209 23.29 0.37 -1.81
CA GLY A 209 22.74 -0.95 -2.15
C GLY A 209 21.55 -0.92 -3.09
N GLY A 210 21.52 0.03 -4.04
CA GLY A 210 20.52 0.11 -5.11
C GLY A 210 19.14 0.55 -4.61
N LYS A 211 19.12 1.47 -3.65
CA LYS A 211 17.93 1.93 -2.94
C LYS A 211 17.78 3.44 -3.10
N VAL A 212 16.59 3.94 -2.82
CA VAL A 212 16.26 5.36 -2.81
C VAL A 212 15.56 5.73 -1.51
N LEU A 213 15.71 6.96 -1.07
CA LEU A 213 15.04 7.51 0.08
C LEU A 213 13.80 8.27 -0.36
N THR A 214 12.63 7.81 0.08
CA THR A 214 11.34 8.40 -0.28
C THR A 214 10.74 9.10 0.93
N ALA A 215 10.32 10.34 0.74
CA ALA A 215 9.63 11.13 1.76
C ALA A 215 8.17 10.69 1.92
N GLY A 216 7.63 10.93 3.10
CA GLY A 216 6.27 10.53 3.45
C GLY A 216 5.90 11.00 4.85
N MET A 217 4.85 10.40 5.38
CA MET A 217 4.36 10.67 6.73
C MET A 217 3.71 9.46 7.36
N GLU A 218 3.64 9.48 8.68
CA GLU A 218 2.74 8.67 9.47
C GLU A 218 1.62 9.56 9.99
N LYS A 219 0.37 9.23 9.66
CA LYS A 219 -0.83 10.01 9.94
C LYS A 219 -1.79 9.21 10.81
N ASN A 220 -2.21 9.77 11.94
CA ASN A 220 -3.23 9.16 12.80
C ASN A 220 -4.28 10.20 13.17
N VAL A 221 -5.51 9.78 13.48
CA VAL A 221 -6.49 10.65 14.14
C VAL A 221 -6.53 10.30 15.62
N ARG A 222 -6.50 11.33 16.48
CA ARG A 222 -6.53 11.20 17.94
C ARG A 222 -7.57 12.16 18.50
N PHE A 223 -8.27 11.76 19.55
CA PHE A 223 -9.13 12.66 20.31
C PHE A 223 -8.32 13.22 21.49
N VAL A 224 -8.26 14.55 21.60
CA VAL A 224 -7.44 15.25 22.59
C VAL A 224 -8.31 16.22 23.39
N GLY A 225 -8.38 16.04 24.70
CA GLY A 225 -9.13 16.90 25.62
C GLY A 225 -8.83 16.54 27.08
N ASN A 226 -9.24 17.40 28.02
CA ASN A 226 -9.15 17.09 29.45
C ASN A 226 -10.20 16.06 29.89
N SER A 227 -11.26 15.93 29.11
CA SER A 227 -12.31 14.92 29.22
C SER A 227 -12.83 14.60 27.81
N TRP A 228 -13.63 13.55 27.68
CA TRP A 228 -14.20 13.15 26.38
C TRP A 228 -15.16 14.19 25.82
N GLU A 229 -15.90 14.86 26.68
CA GLU A 229 -16.84 15.93 26.32
C GLU A 229 -16.12 17.16 25.76
N GLN A 230 -14.84 17.32 26.06
CA GLN A 230 -13.99 18.40 25.56
C GLN A 230 -12.99 17.91 24.50
N ALA A 231 -13.04 16.63 24.13
CA ALA A 231 -12.06 16.05 23.23
C ALA A 231 -12.36 16.47 21.79
N VAL A 232 -11.36 17.07 21.15
CA VAL A 232 -11.41 17.42 19.73
C VAL A 232 -10.62 16.41 18.91
N PRO A 233 -11.08 16.06 17.69
CA PRO A 233 -10.29 15.24 16.79
C PRO A 233 -9.10 16.02 16.24
N VAL A 234 -7.92 15.39 16.32
CA VAL A 234 -6.64 15.93 15.89
C VAL A 234 -6.00 14.95 14.92
N VAL A 235 -5.70 15.40 13.71
CA VAL A 235 -4.83 14.68 12.78
C VAL A 235 -3.39 14.88 13.23
N GLN A 236 -2.78 13.83 13.76
CA GLN A 236 -1.36 13.82 14.06
C GLN A 236 -0.58 13.44 12.78
N ILE A 237 0.37 14.28 12.38
CA ILE A 237 1.22 14.05 11.21
C ILE A 237 2.68 14.03 11.64
N ASP A 238 3.36 12.92 11.40
CA ASP A 238 4.79 12.76 11.66
C ASP A 238 5.51 12.51 10.33
N ALA A 239 6.30 13.47 9.87
CA ALA A 239 7.07 13.35 8.64
C ALA A 239 8.07 12.19 8.77
N ARG A 240 8.11 11.36 7.73
CA ARG A 240 8.96 10.18 7.65
C ARG A 240 9.75 10.22 6.36
N LYS A 241 10.90 9.57 6.38
CA LYS A 241 11.56 9.07 5.17
C LYS A 241 11.79 7.58 5.33
N ALA A 242 11.69 6.82 4.26
CA ALA A 242 11.97 5.39 4.27
C ALA A 242 12.73 4.97 3.02
N ALA A 243 13.57 3.95 3.16
CA ALA A 243 14.26 3.36 2.02
C ALA A 243 13.30 2.48 1.20
N PHE A 244 13.34 2.67 -0.11
CA PHE A 244 12.66 1.84 -1.11
C PHE A 244 13.69 1.26 -2.07
N PHE A 245 13.36 0.13 -2.69
CA PHE A 245 14.17 -0.39 -3.81
C PHE A 245 14.04 0.52 -5.02
N LYS A 246 15.17 0.90 -5.61
CA LYS A 246 15.20 1.68 -6.83
C LYS A 246 14.63 0.85 -7.97
N LYS A 247 13.78 1.46 -8.81
CA LYS A 247 13.37 0.87 -10.09
C LYS A 247 14.58 0.83 -11.03
N GLN A 248 15.05 -0.37 -11.37
CA GLN A 248 16.24 -0.55 -12.21
C GLN A 248 16.32 -2.00 -12.74
N PRO A 249 17.08 -2.25 -13.83
CA PRO A 249 17.41 -3.61 -14.26
C PRO A 249 18.00 -4.44 -13.11
N LEU A 250 17.58 -5.71 -12.98
CA LEU A 250 18.02 -6.54 -11.86
C LEU A 250 19.54 -6.76 -11.87
N VAL A 251 20.14 -6.83 -13.05
CA VAL A 251 21.60 -6.92 -13.22
C VAL A 251 22.34 -5.71 -12.65
N GLU A 252 21.77 -4.50 -12.72
CA GLU A 252 22.39 -3.29 -12.15
C GLU A 252 22.32 -3.30 -10.62
N LEU A 253 21.19 -3.73 -10.06
CA LEU A 253 21.07 -3.94 -8.62
C LEU A 253 22.09 -4.98 -8.14
N VAL A 254 22.18 -6.13 -8.82
CA VAL A 254 23.16 -7.18 -8.50
C VAL A 254 24.58 -6.66 -8.57
N GLY A 255 24.92 -5.88 -9.61
CA GLY A 255 26.21 -5.22 -9.73
C GLY A 255 26.50 -4.31 -8.55
N THR A 256 25.53 -3.51 -8.11
CA THR A 256 25.67 -2.62 -6.95
C THR A 256 25.88 -3.41 -5.65
N LEU A 257 25.12 -4.49 -5.43
CA LEU A 257 25.25 -5.35 -4.25
C LEU A 257 26.57 -6.15 -4.20
N CYS A 258 27.22 -6.31 -5.35
CA CYS A 258 28.55 -6.89 -5.48
C CYS A 258 29.69 -5.86 -5.43
N ASN A 259 29.40 -4.58 -5.15
CA ASN A 259 30.37 -3.47 -5.28
C ASN A 259 31.05 -3.45 -6.67
N ARG A 260 30.28 -3.73 -7.73
CA ARG A 260 30.73 -3.82 -9.12
C ARG A 260 31.84 -4.86 -9.36
N ALA A 261 32.00 -5.82 -8.45
CA ALA A 261 32.90 -6.95 -8.65
C ALA A 261 32.47 -7.79 -9.86
N HIS A 262 33.41 -8.53 -10.43
CA HIS A 262 33.18 -9.36 -11.61
C HIS A 262 32.06 -10.41 -11.34
N PRO A 263 31.12 -10.67 -12.28
CA PRO A 263 30.02 -11.62 -12.10
C PRO A 263 30.38 -13.00 -11.53
N LYS A 264 31.59 -13.49 -11.85
CA LYS A 264 32.14 -14.77 -11.34
C LYS A 264 32.20 -14.84 -9.81
N MET A 265 32.30 -13.70 -9.12
CA MET A 265 32.33 -13.63 -7.66
C MET A 265 31.05 -14.19 -7.01
N LEU A 266 29.90 -14.17 -7.71
CA LEU A 266 28.67 -14.80 -7.21
C LEU A 266 28.72 -16.33 -7.19
N ILE A 267 29.71 -16.92 -7.86
CA ILE A 267 29.96 -18.37 -7.90
C ILE A 267 31.12 -18.72 -6.97
N GLU A 268 32.18 -17.91 -6.98
CA GLU A 268 33.42 -18.17 -6.24
C GLU A 268 33.33 -17.79 -4.75
N ASP A 269 32.54 -16.77 -4.39
CA ASP A 269 32.37 -16.32 -3.01
C ASP A 269 30.95 -16.67 -2.48
N ALA A 270 30.89 -17.75 -1.72
CA ALA A 270 29.65 -18.22 -1.08
C ALA A 270 29.05 -17.19 -0.09
N LYS A 271 29.87 -16.39 0.60
CA LYS A 271 29.40 -15.38 1.56
C LYS A 271 28.76 -14.20 0.82
N LEU A 272 29.43 -13.71 -0.23
CA LEU A 272 28.88 -12.67 -1.10
C LEU A 272 27.56 -13.13 -1.73
N ARG A 273 27.56 -14.35 -2.30
CA ARG A 273 26.39 -14.97 -2.91
C ARG A 273 25.20 -15.04 -1.94
N ALA A 274 25.43 -15.49 -0.70
CA ALA A 274 24.40 -15.57 0.33
C ALA A 274 23.87 -14.17 0.71
N ARG A 275 24.75 -13.16 0.80
CA ARG A 275 24.37 -11.77 1.06
C ARG A 275 23.48 -11.20 -0.05
N VAL A 276 23.86 -11.40 -1.32
CA VAL A 276 23.08 -10.96 -2.48
C VAL A 276 21.73 -11.68 -2.53
N ALA A 277 21.71 -13.00 -2.37
CA ALA A 277 20.48 -13.78 -2.34
C ALA A 277 19.49 -13.28 -1.26
N ARG A 278 20.00 -12.91 -0.07
CA ARG A 278 19.17 -12.34 1.01
C ARG A 278 18.55 -11.00 0.64
N GLN A 279 19.29 -10.14 -0.07
CA GLN A 279 18.78 -8.85 -0.54
C GLN A 279 17.68 -9.02 -1.60
N LEU A 280 17.85 -9.98 -2.52
CA LEU A 280 16.91 -10.23 -3.61
C LEU A 280 15.66 -11.02 -3.21
N LYS A 281 15.75 -11.90 -2.19
CA LYS A 281 14.62 -12.74 -1.76
C LYS A 281 13.37 -11.89 -1.46
N ASP A 282 12.21 -12.35 -1.92
CA ASP A 282 10.89 -11.70 -1.78
C ASP A 282 10.73 -10.36 -2.51
N LEU A 283 11.76 -9.89 -3.22
CA LEU A 283 11.65 -8.71 -4.08
C LEU A 283 10.75 -9.04 -5.27
N VAL A 284 9.84 -8.13 -5.59
CA VAL A 284 9.00 -8.21 -6.79
C VAL A 284 9.77 -7.66 -7.98
N VAL A 285 9.79 -8.42 -9.06
CA VAL A 285 10.40 -8.05 -10.33
C VAL A 285 9.39 -8.21 -11.45
N ARG A 286 9.60 -7.47 -12.55
CA ARG A 286 8.87 -7.67 -13.80
C ARG A 286 9.77 -8.31 -14.85
N THR A 287 9.21 -9.18 -15.68
CA THR A 287 9.89 -9.64 -16.90
C THR A 287 9.98 -8.50 -17.92
N THR A 288 11.05 -8.49 -18.71
CA THR A 288 11.26 -7.50 -19.78
C THR A 288 11.30 -8.09 -21.20
N HIS A 289 11.37 -9.42 -21.31
CA HIS A 289 11.47 -10.14 -22.59
C HIS A 289 10.14 -10.63 -23.16
N LEU A 290 9.05 -10.55 -22.38
CA LEU A 290 7.73 -11.01 -22.79
C LEU A 290 6.90 -9.86 -23.36
N GLU A 291 6.02 -10.14 -24.32
CA GLU A 291 5.03 -9.18 -24.82
C GLU A 291 4.13 -8.68 -23.69
N THR A 292 3.56 -9.60 -22.91
CA THR A 292 2.88 -9.28 -21.66
C THR A 292 3.85 -9.47 -20.49
N GLN A 293 4.32 -8.36 -19.94
CA GLN A 293 5.23 -8.36 -18.79
C GLN A 293 4.54 -8.97 -17.57
N ARG A 294 5.26 -9.85 -16.87
CA ARG A 294 4.75 -10.55 -15.68
C ARG A 294 5.46 -10.07 -14.44
N LEU A 295 4.69 -9.78 -13.38
CA LEU A 295 5.20 -9.50 -12.05
C LEU A 295 5.28 -10.80 -11.23
N PHE A 296 6.38 -11.01 -10.52
CA PHE A 296 6.51 -12.12 -9.58
C PHE A 296 7.51 -11.81 -8.45
N CYS A 297 7.38 -12.52 -7.33
CA CYS A 297 8.33 -12.45 -6.21
C CYS A 297 9.50 -13.41 -6.44
N ILE A 298 10.72 -12.93 -6.21
CA ILE A 298 11.92 -13.75 -6.20
C ILE A 298 11.87 -14.72 -5.03
N PHE A 299 11.84 -16.02 -5.31
CA PHE A 299 11.96 -17.05 -4.28
C PHE A 299 13.41 -17.25 -3.83
N GLY A 300 14.35 -17.17 -4.78
CA GLY A 300 15.77 -17.37 -4.51
C GLY A 300 16.62 -17.30 -5.77
N MET A 301 17.85 -17.81 -5.67
CA MET A 301 18.86 -17.77 -6.72
C MET A 301 19.45 -19.17 -6.94
N THR A 302 19.63 -19.59 -8.19
CA THR A 302 20.08 -20.96 -8.55
C THR A 302 21.56 -21.16 -8.30
N ALA A 303 21.97 -22.34 -7.82
CA ALA A 303 23.39 -22.70 -7.64
C ALA A 303 24.18 -22.56 -8.95
N ALA A 304 23.68 -23.17 -10.02
CA ALA A 304 24.24 -23.09 -11.36
C ALA A 304 23.94 -21.76 -12.05
N THR A 305 24.82 -21.40 -12.99
CA THR A 305 24.73 -20.26 -13.91
C THR A 305 23.76 -20.56 -15.06
N ALA A 306 23.30 -19.54 -15.78
CA ALA A 306 22.30 -19.70 -16.84
C ALA A 306 22.77 -20.60 -18.00
N ASP A 307 24.07 -20.62 -18.30
CA ASP A 307 24.69 -21.51 -19.29
C ASP A 307 24.86 -22.95 -18.82
N ARG A 308 24.81 -23.23 -17.52
CA ARG A 308 25.01 -24.56 -16.94
C ARG A 308 23.73 -25.16 -16.35
N LEU A 309 22.74 -24.34 -16.04
CA LEU A 309 21.48 -24.79 -15.46
C LEU A 309 20.62 -25.49 -16.53
N VAL A 310 20.50 -26.82 -16.40
CA VAL A 310 19.68 -27.66 -17.27
C VAL A 310 18.24 -27.67 -16.79
N ILE A 311 17.31 -27.49 -17.73
CA ILE A 311 15.86 -27.54 -17.51
C ILE A 311 15.21 -28.46 -18.54
N PRO A 312 14.18 -29.23 -18.15
CA PRO A 312 13.41 -30.04 -19.09
C PRO A 312 12.40 -29.15 -19.83
N VAL A 313 12.46 -29.14 -21.16
CA VAL A 313 11.52 -28.43 -22.04
C VAL A 313 11.09 -29.39 -23.14
N ASN A 314 9.78 -29.67 -23.26
CA ASN A 314 9.22 -30.59 -24.26
C ASN A 314 9.92 -31.96 -24.30
N ASN A 315 10.21 -32.54 -23.12
CA ASN A 315 10.94 -33.80 -22.94
C ASN A 315 12.40 -33.79 -23.46
N GLN A 316 12.99 -32.61 -23.65
CA GLN A 316 14.40 -32.44 -23.98
C GLN A 316 15.09 -31.59 -22.91
N ASP A 317 16.31 -31.97 -22.56
CA ASP A 317 17.16 -31.21 -21.65
C ASP A 317 17.87 -30.09 -22.40
N THR A 318 17.66 -28.86 -21.94
CA THR A 318 18.32 -27.67 -22.49
C THR A 318 18.81 -26.77 -21.37
N THR A 319 19.88 -26.02 -21.61
CA THR A 319 20.30 -24.98 -20.66
C THR A 319 19.36 -23.78 -20.75
N VAL A 320 19.21 -23.03 -19.66
CA VAL A 320 18.38 -21.82 -19.66
C VAL A 320 18.88 -20.81 -20.71
N ALA A 321 20.19 -20.65 -20.86
CA ALA A 321 20.78 -19.80 -21.89
C ALA A 321 20.39 -20.23 -23.32
N SER A 322 20.45 -21.53 -23.61
CA SER A 322 20.08 -22.08 -24.92
C SER A 322 18.58 -21.94 -25.19
N TYR A 323 17.75 -22.16 -24.16
CA TYR A 323 16.31 -21.95 -24.24
C TYR A 323 15.96 -20.50 -24.59
N MET A 324 16.62 -19.51 -23.97
CA MET A 324 16.40 -18.10 -24.29
C MET A 324 16.75 -17.75 -25.74
N LEU A 325 17.84 -18.32 -26.26
CA LEU A 325 18.25 -18.11 -27.64
C LEU A 325 17.26 -18.74 -28.63
N TYR A 326 16.89 -20.00 -28.41
CA TYR A 326 15.96 -20.72 -29.29
C TYR A 326 14.54 -20.15 -29.26
N LYS A 327 13.96 -19.99 -28.06
CA LYS A 327 12.54 -19.63 -27.91
C LYS A 327 12.27 -18.15 -28.13
N TYR A 328 13.15 -17.28 -27.63
CA TYR A 328 12.95 -15.83 -27.64
C TYR A 328 13.91 -15.09 -28.56
N GLN A 329 14.84 -15.79 -29.25
CA GLN A 329 15.84 -15.17 -30.12
C GLN A 329 16.71 -14.14 -29.40
N ARG A 330 16.96 -14.35 -28.10
CA ARG A 330 17.79 -13.45 -27.28
C ARG A 330 19.03 -14.17 -26.75
N ARG A 331 20.21 -13.72 -27.17
CA ARG A 331 21.49 -14.15 -26.60
C ARG A 331 21.77 -13.42 -25.29
N LEU A 332 22.10 -14.16 -24.23
CA LEU A 332 22.52 -13.60 -22.95
C LEU A 332 23.89 -12.92 -23.06
N ARG A 333 24.03 -11.73 -22.47
CA ARG A 333 25.32 -11.01 -22.33
C ARG A 333 26.10 -11.48 -21.11
N TYR A 334 25.41 -11.96 -20.08
CA TYR A 334 25.93 -12.44 -18.81
C TYR A 334 25.47 -13.87 -18.51
N PRO A 335 25.75 -14.85 -19.40
CA PRO A 335 25.32 -16.25 -19.21
C PRO A 335 25.94 -16.90 -17.95
N GLY A 336 27.08 -16.38 -17.48
CA GLY A 336 27.74 -16.82 -16.25
C GLY A 336 27.11 -16.29 -14.96
N LEU A 337 25.98 -15.58 -15.00
CA LEU A 337 25.21 -15.22 -13.80
C LEU A 337 24.25 -16.35 -13.40
N PRO A 338 23.97 -16.52 -12.09
CA PRO A 338 22.86 -17.33 -11.63
C PRO A 338 21.51 -16.89 -12.20
N CYS A 339 20.55 -17.82 -12.23
CA CYS A 339 19.15 -17.52 -12.52
C CYS A 339 18.39 -17.18 -11.24
N ILE A 340 17.32 -16.42 -11.40
CA ILE A 340 16.30 -16.16 -10.38
C ILE A 340 15.28 -17.30 -10.38
N ILE A 341 14.93 -17.76 -9.19
CA ILE A 341 13.91 -18.77 -8.96
C ILE A 341 12.58 -18.07 -8.70
N GLU A 342 11.58 -18.35 -9.52
CA GLU A 342 10.17 -18.08 -9.25
C GLU A 342 9.53 -19.39 -8.76
N ARG A 343 8.97 -19.41 -7.56
CA ARG A 343 8.30 -20.61 -7.03
C ARG A 343 6.79 -20.48 -7.16
N HIS A 344 6.21 -21.44 -7.85
CA HIS A 344 4.76 -21.61 -7.98
C HIS A 344 4.30 -22.74 -7.06
N VAL A 345 3.24 -22.50 -6.32
CA VAL A 345 2.52 -23.54 -5.57
C VAL A 345 1.13 -23.62 -6.17
N GLY A 346 0.88 -24.64 -6.98
CA GLY A 346 -0.36 -24.76 -7.74
C GLY A 346 -0.47 -26.07 -8.51
N GLY A 347 -1.66 -26.35 -9.05
CA GLY A 347 -2.00 -27.65 -9.66
C GLY A 347 -2.79 -28.56 -8.72
N LYS A 348 -3.30 -29.68 -9.23
CA LYS A 348 -4.07 -30.66 -8.45
C LYS A 348 -3.26 -31.20 -7.26
N ASP A 349 -1.96 -31.39 -7.47
CA ASP A 349 -1.09 -32.08 -6.51
C ASP A 349 -0.45 -31.12 -5.48
N LYS A 350 -0.68 -29.81 -5.61
CA LYS A 350 -0.14 -28.74 -4.73
C LYS A 350 1.39 -28.75 -4.52
N LEU A 351 2.14 -29.45 -5.37
CA LEU A 351 3.60 -29.53 -5.30
C LEU A 351 4.27 -28.23 -5.77
N PRO A 352 5.36 -27.80 -5.12
CA PRO A 352 6.10 -26.61 -5.54
C PRO A 352 6.80 -26.86 -6.87
N ARG A 353 6.58 -25.98 -7.85
CA ARG A 353 7.29 -25.96 -9.13
C ARG A 353 8.10 -24.68 -9.25
N ASN A 354 9.33 -24.80 -9.73
CA ASN A 354 10.21 -23.65 -9.92
C ASN A 354 10.30 -23.30 -11.40
N SER A 355 10.22 -22.02 -11.70
CA SER A 355 10.63 -21.44 -12.98
C SER A 355 11.92 -20.68 -12.79
N PHE A 356 12.78 -20.71 -13.80
CA PHE A 356 14.12 -20.12 -13.74
C PHE A 356 14.25 -19.01 -14.76
N HIS A 357 14.63 -17.82 -14.28
CA HIS A 357 14.66 -16.60 -15.09
C HIS A 357 16.06 -16.00 -15.08
N PRO A 358 16.71 -15.77 -16.24
CA PRO A 358 17.96 -15.04 -16.28
C PRO A 358 17.80 -13.61 -15.75
N MET A 359 18.76 -13.14 -14.95
CA MET A 359 18.69 -11.80 -14.34
C MET A 359 18.60 -10.67 -15.36
N GLU A 360 19.15 -10.85 -16.56
CA GLU A 360 19.14 -9.86 -17.65
C GLU A 360 17.75 -9.46 -18.13
N PHE A 361 16.77 -10.35 -17.96
CA PHE A 361 15.42 -10.11 -18.46
C PHE A 361 14.43 -9.78 -17.34
N LEU A 362 14.95 -9.26 -16.23
CA LEU A 362 14.19 -8.86 -15.06
C LEU A 362 14.52 -7.41 -14.69
N GLU A 363 13.48 -6.68 -14.28
CA GLU A 363 13.60 -5.33 -13.73
C GLU A 363 12.97 -5.32 -12.33
N VAL A 364 13.65 -4.67 -11.38
CA VAL A 364 13.09 -4.37 -10.07
C VAL A 364 12.04 -3.28 -10.23
N VAL A 365 10.82 -3.52 -9.77
CA VAL A 365 9.76 -2.51 -9.81
C VAL A 365 9.87 -1.57 -8.61
N GLY A 366 9.51 -0.30 -8.81
CA GLY A 366 9.50 0.70 -7.73
C GLY A 366 8.42 0.46 -6.69
N GLY A 367 8.46 1.23 -5.59
CA GLY A 367 7.42 1.23 -4.56
C GLY A 367 7.48 0.07 -3.57
N GLN A 368 8.63 -0.60 -3.47
CA GLN A 368 8.89 -1.68 -2.51
C GLN A 368 9.73 -1.16 -1.35
N ARG A 369 9.21 -1.18 -0.12
CA ARG A 369 9.97 -0.76 1.06
C ARG A 369 11.08 -1.76 1.36
N VAL A 370 12.18 -1.23 1.91
CA VAL A 370 13.30 -2.05 2.38
C VAL A 370 13.01 -2.50 3.81
N ASP A 371 12.77 -3.79 3.98
CA ASP A 371 12.62 -4.44 5.29
C ASP A 371 13.88 -4.25 6.13
N THR A 372 13.72 -4.07 7.45
CA THR A 372 14.82 -3.98 8.43
C THR A 372 15.85 -5.10 8.26
N LYS A 373 15.44 -6.33 7.92
CA LYS A 373 16.33 -7.48 7.67
C LYS A 373 17.25 -7.30 6.46
N LYS A 374 16.93 -6.37 5.57
CA LYS A 374 17.71 -6.04 4.37
C LYS A 374 18.50 -4.73 4.53
N GLN A 375 18.45 -4.09 5.70
CA GLN A 375 19.26 -2.90 5.97
C GLN A 375 20.69 -3.33 6.30
N THR A 376 21.65 -2.79 5.56
CA THR A 376 23.08 -2.96 5.83
C THR A 376 23.58 -1.77 6.66
N PRO A 377 24.73 -1.88 7.36
CA PRO A 377 25.30 -0.76 8.10
C PRO A 377 25.43 0.50 7.24
N GLU A 378 25.89 0.36 5.99
CA GLU A 378 26.05 1.49 5.06
C GLU A 378 24.71 2.16 4.73
N LEU A 379 23.64 1.38 4.57
CA LEU A 379 22.31 1.94 4.37
C LEU A 379 21.82 2.65 5.64
N VAL A 380 22.08 2.09 6.82
CA VAL A 380 21.67 2.69 8.09
C VAL A 380 22.36 4.04 8.29
N ASP A 381 23.65 4.13 7.98
CA ASP A 381 24.40 5.38 8.03
C ASP A 381 23.83 6.42 7.04
N ASP A 382 23.56 6.02 5.80
CA ASP A 382 22.90 6.89 4.81
C ASP A 382 21.54 7.38 5.32
N LEU A 383 20.74 6.50 5.93
CA LEU A 383 19.44 6.85 6.49
C LEU A 383 19.58 7.87 7.62
N ILE A 384 20.49 7.67 8.56
CA ILE A 384 20.73 8.61 9.66
C ILE A 384 21.13 9.99 9.13
N GLN A 385 22.08 10.03 8.19
CA GLN A 385 22.57 11.28 7.61
C GLN A 385 21.50 12.05 6.84
N ASN A 386 20.63 11.35 6.11
CA ASN A 386 19.61 11.97 5.27
C ASN A 386 18.27 12.23 5.98
N CYS A 387 18.03 11.60 7.15
CA CYS A 387 16.78 11.71 7.90
C CYS A 387 16.89 12.60 9.15
N ARG A 388 18.09 12.94 9.61
CA ARG A 388 18.28 13.87 10.74
C ARG A 388 17.67 15.24 10.42
N LEU A 389 16.78 15.71 11.29
CA LEU A 389 16.13 17.01 11.17
C LEU A 389 16.05 17.67 12.54
N LEU A 390 16.37 18.97 12.60
CA LEU A 390 16.13 19.79 13.79
C LEU A 390 14.62 19.96 14.02
N PRO A 391 14.14 20.12 15.27
CA PRO A 391 12.72 20.27 15.58
C PRO A 391 12.00 21.37 14.76
N MET A 392 12.67 22.51 14.53
CA MET A 392 12.12 23.59 13.70
C MET A 392 11.93 23.17 12.23
N ASN A 393 12.84 22.38 11.69
CA ASN A 393 12.73 21.86 10.32
C ASN A 393 11.69 20.75 10.24
N LEU A 394 11.53 19.94 11.31
CA LEU A 394 10.49 18.91 11.37
C LEU A 394 9.09 19.51 11.32
N LYS A 395 8.84 20.64 11.99
CA LYS A 395 7.57 21.37 11.87
C LYS A 395 7.28 21.75 10.42
N ASN A 396 8.24 22.35 9.73
CA ASN A 396 8.09 22.74 8.33
C ASN A 396 7.88 21.52 7.41
N GLU A 397 8.54 20.40 7.70
CA GLU A 397 8.35 19.17 6.93
C GLU A 397 6.97 18.55 7.18
N ASN A 398 6.46 18.57 8.42
CA ASN A 398 5.08 18.15 8.72
C ASN A 398 4.06 18.98 7.95
N GLU A 399 4.22 20.31 7.89
CA GLU A 399 3.36 21.17 7.05
C GLU A 399 3.41 20.79 5.58
N ARG A 400 4.61 20.57 5.03
CA ARG A 400 4.77 20.15 3.63
C ARG A 400 4.07 18.83 3.36
N ARG A 401 4.20 17.85 4.27
CA ARG A 401 3.52 16.55 4.15
C ARG A 401 2.01 16.71 4.22
N ARG A 402 1.51 17.52 5.16
CA ARG A 402 0.08 17.84 5.30
C ARG A 402 -0.50 18.45 4.03
N CYS A 403 0.16 19.47 3.47
CA CYS A 403 -0.27 20.12 2.24
C CYS A 403 -0.22 19.16 1.04
N ARG A 404 0.85 18.36 0.92
CA ARG A 404 0.99 17.37 -0.16
C ARG A 404 -0.06 16.26 -0.10
N ALA A 405 -0.50 15.89 1.10
CA ALA A 405 -1.62 14.98 1.31
C ALA A 405 -3.00 15.63 1.14
N GLN A 406 -3.04 16.94 0.86
CA GLN A 406 -4.25 17.77 0.80
C GLN A 406 -5.10 17.66 2.08
N ILE A 407 -4.46 17.68 3.23
CA ILE A 407 -5.17 17.80 4.51
C ILE A 407 -5.24 19.29 4.83
N THR A 408 -6.04 20.00 4.03
CA THR A 408 -6.20 21.46 4.03
C THR A 408 -7.68 21.80 3.89
N ASP A 409 -8.03 23.07 4.15
CA ASP A 409 -9.40 23.59 4.02
C ASP A 409 -9.90 23.62 2.57
N GLU A 410 -9.02 23.37 1.59
CA GLU A 410 -9.35 23.26 0.17
C GLU A 410 -9.74 21.83 -0.25
N ASN A 411 -9.57 20.85 0.64
CA ASN A 411 -9.89 19.46 0.35
C ASN A 411 -11.39 19.29 0.07
N PRO A 412 -11.79 18.90 -1.15
CA PRO A 412 -13.20 18.83 -1.53
C PRO A 412 -13.96 17.71 -0.79
N TYR A 413 -13.28 16.64 -0.39
CA TYR A 413 -13.89 15.59 0.41
C TYR A 413 -14.17 16.08 1.84
N LEU A 414 -13.23 16.80 2.46
CA LEU A 414 -13.45 17.36 3.79
C LEU A 414 -14.54 18.44 3.78
N ARG A 415 -14.55 19.33 2.76
CA ARG A 415 -15.63 20.32 2.57
C ARG A 415 -17.02 19.71 2.42
N SER A 416 -17.11 18.49 1.87
CA SER A 416 -18.40 17.79 1.76
C SER A 416 -18.99 17.39 3.12
N LEU A 417 -18.16 17.39 4.16
CA LEU A 417 -18.52 17.09 5.54
C LEU A 417 -18.88 18.34 6.34
N GLY A 418 -18.81 19.54 5.77
CA GLY A 418 -18.92 20.83 6.48
C GLY A 418 -17.57 21.49 6.67
#